data_AF-A0A261KJW2-F1
#
_entry.id   AF-A0A261KJW2-F1
#
_cell.length_a   1.000
_cell.length_b   1.000
_cell.length_c   1.000
_cell.angle_alpha   90.00
_cell.angle_beta   90.00
_cell.angle_gamma   90.00
#
_symmetry.space_group_name_H-M   'P 1'
#
loop_
_entity.id
_entity.type
_entity.pdbx_description
1 polymer ?
#
loop_
_entity_poly.entity_id
_entity_poly.type
_entity_poly.pdbx_seq_one_letter_code
_entity_poly.pdbx_strand_id
1 'polypeptide(L)'
;MSETAEQIRIYGTVQGVGFRPTVYRIAKTLGLRGEVSNDGQGVLIKVVGDRSTINQLIEKIHSERPPLAHIETITRHPLENANFPDFIIAASNNNTVCTQIAPDAATCSNCKSEIFDPLSRWYRYPFTNCTHCGPRLSIIKKLPYDRKNTTMADFNLCPECQQDYSDPLNRRFHAQPTACHVCGPKAWLERADGKPVSADMFSMLDDVDAVCTLIQRGLASRISKNFPNDAKNPRLANLTFAQNVSKTIPIPSTVASTLNLLLVMSADRKLG
;
A
#
# COMPACT_ATOMS: atom_id res chain seq x y z
N MET A 1 16.98 33.28 17.83
CA MET A 1 17.91 32.21 17.44
C MET A 1 18.09 32.29 15.94
N SER A 2 19.29 32.01 15.41
CA SER A 2 19.51 32.05 13.96
C SER A 2 18.91 30.80 13.35
N GLU A 3 17.88 30.96 12.53
CA GLU A 3 17.35 29.84 11.77
C GLU A 3 18.44 29.31 10.83
N THR A 4 18.47 27.99 10.70
CA THR A 4 19.36 27.27 9.78
C THR A 4 18.52 26.45 8.83
N ALA A 5 19.05 26.24 7.63
CA ALA A 5 18.42 25.41 6.63
C ALA A 5 19.32 24.22 6.34
N GLU A 6 18.73 23.03 6.34
CA GLU A 6 19.43 21.78 6.10
C GLU A 6 18.72 20.93 5.06
N GLN A 7 19.52 20.28 4.24
CA GLN A 7 19.12 19.16 3.42
C GLN A 7 19.55 17.86 4.10
N ILE A 8 18.58 17.06 4.50
CA ILE A 8 18.78 15.77 5.16
C ILE A 8 18.36 14.66 4.20
N ARG A 9 19.26 13.71 3.98
CA ARG A 9 19.05 12.54 3.13
C ARG A 9 18.96 11.31 4.00
N ILE A 10 17.98 10.44 3.70
CA ILE A 10 17.79 9.19 4.43
C ILE A 10 17.84 8.03 3.43
N TYR A 11 18.78 7.12 3.68
CA TYR A 11 19.02 5.91 2.90
C TYR A 11 18.49 4.66 3.62
N GLY A 12 18.15 3.64 2.83
CA GLY A 12 17.68 2.33 3.31
C GLY A 12 16.31 1.96 2.76
N THR A 13 15.59 1.10 3.48
CA THR A 13 14.21 0.72 3.18
C THR A 13 13.26 1.79 3.75
N VAL A 14 13.15 2.92 3.06
CA VAL A 14 12.39 4.10 3.53
C VAL A 14 11.26 4.54 2.60
N GLN A 15 11.05 3.83 1.48
CA GLN A 15 9.97 4.11 0.54
C GLN A 15 8.85 3.07 0.60
N GLY A 16 7.61 3.53 0.44
CA GLY A 16 6.41 2.68 0.53
C GLY A 16 6.05 2.20 1.93
N VAL A 17 6.68 2.77 2.97
CA VAL A 17 6.51 2.36 4.37
C VAL A 17 5.81 3.42 5.23
N GLY A 18 5.28 4.49 4.64
CA GLY A 18 4.68 5.60 5.40
C GLY A 18 5.69 6.61 5.95
N PHE A 19 6.92 6.64 5.41
CA PHE A 19 7.98 7.51 5.89
C PHE A 19 7.67 9.00 5.70
N ARG A 20 7.24 9.42 4.50
CA ARG A 20 6.84 10.81 4.20
C ARG A 20 5.77 11.35 5.18
N PRO A 21 4.63 10.65 5.40
CA PRO A 21 3.68 10.97 6.47
C PRO A 21 4.29 11.15 7.85
N THR A 22 5.20 10.25 8.24
CA THR A 22 5.81 10.26 9.56
C THR A 22 6.69 11.50 9.75
N VAL A 23 7.55 11.79 8.77
CA VAL A 23 8.38 13.00 8.78
C VAL A 23 7.52 14.26 8.80
N TYR A 24 6.48 14.32 7.98
CA TYR A 24 5.53 15.45 7.96
C TYR A 24 4.93 15.70 9.34
N ARG A 25 4.39 14.66 9.99
CA ARG A 25 3.78 14.77 11.33
C ARG A 25 4.79 15.27 12.37
N ILE A 26 5.99 14.70 12.38
CA ILE A 26 7.04 15.09 13.32
C ILE A 26 7.45 16.54 13.09
N ALA A 27 7.71 16.94 11.84
CA ALA A 27 8.11 18.29 11.50
C ALA A 27 7.04 19.33 11.89
N LYS A 28 5.76 19.04 11.63
CA LYS A 28 4.64 19.90 12.04
C LYS A 28 4.53 20.01 13.55
N THR A 29 4.72 18.91 14.29
CA THR A 29 4.71 18.92 15.77
C THR A 29 5.83 19.78 16.34
N LEU A 30 6.98 19.81 15.68
CA LEU A 30 8.15 20.60 16.07
C LEU A 30 8.11 22.04 15.55
N GLY A 31 7.08 22.45 14.80
CA GLY A 31 6.98 23.78 14.21
C GLY A 31 8.02 24.08 13.12
N LEU A 32 8.59 23.03 12.50
CA LEU A 32 9.58 23.15 11.43
C LEU A 32 8.90 23.47 10.09
N ARG A 33 9.62 24.16 9.20
CA ARG A 33 9.17 24.48 7.83
C ARG A 33 10.05 23.76 6.83
N GLY A 34 9.52 23.38 5.66
CA GLY A 34 10.28 22.56 4.73
C GLY A 34 9.47 21.70 3.78
N GLU A 35 10.12 20.67 3.27
CA GLU A 35 9.48 19.64 2.47
C GLU A 35 10.11 18.27 2.70
N VAL A 36 9.30 17.23 2.53
CA VAL A 36 9.78 15.84 2.42
C VAL A 36 9.33 15.25 1.09
N SER A 37 10.24 14.61 0.36
CA SER A 37 9.98 13.96 -0.92
C SER A 37 10.73 12.64 -1.06
N ASN A 38 10.26 11.80 -1.99
CA ASN A 38 11.02 10.62 -2.41
C ASN A 38 11.83 10.94 -3.65
N ASP A 39 13.00 10.32 -3.80
CA ASP A 39 13.73 10.31 -5.06
C ASP A 39 14.33 8.92 -5.33
N GLY A 40 15.18 8.79 -6.36
CA GLY A 40 15.83 7.52 -6.68
C GLY A 40 16.76 6.99 -5.58
N GLN A 41 17.21 7.83 -4.65
CA GLN A 41 18.21 7.49 -3.63
C GLN A 41 17.60 7.20 -2.25
N GLY A 42 16.38 7.67 -1.98
CA GLY A 42 15.71 7.41 -0.71
C GLY A 42 14.68 8.49 -0.40
N VAL A 43 14.74 9.03 0.82
CA VAL A 43 13.91 10.18 1.23
C VAL A 43 14.79 11.42 1.35
N LEU A 44 14.32 12.52 0.78
CA LEU A 44 14.91 13.84 0.90
C LEU A 44 14.04 14.70 1.82
N ILE A 45 14.67 15.34 2.78
CA ILE A 45 14.04 16.33 3.66
C ILE A 45 14.81 17.63 3.46
N LYS A 46 14.12 18.71 3.14
CA LYS A 46 14.65 20.06 3.26
C LYS A 46 13.93 20.72 4.40
N VAL A 47 14.65 21.27 5.37
CA VAL A 47 14.06 21.78 6.60
C VAL A 47 14.73 23.08 7.01
N VAL A 48 13.92 23.99 7.54
CA VAL A 48 14.33 25.29 8.08
C VAL A 48 13.82 25.40 9.50
N GLY A 49 14.72 25.81 10.39
CA GLY A 49 14.42 26.09 11.79
C GLY A 49 15.68 26.16 12.65
N ASP A 50 15.48 26.22 13.96
CA ASP A 50 16.59 26.20 14.89
C ASP A 50 17.32 24.85 14.88
N ARG A 51 18.65 24.90 14.98
CA ARG A 51 19.51 23.71 14.92
C ARG A 51 19.15 22.65 15.97
N SER A 52 18.73 23.07 17.17
CA SER A 52 18.24 22.17 18.23
C SER A 52 16.98 21.42 17.80
N THR A 53 16.03 22.11 17.17
CA THR A 53 14.77 21.54 16.69
C THR A 53 15.01 20.60 15.50
N ILE A 54 15.94 20.92 14.62
CA ILE A 54 16.36 20.01 13.53
C ILE A 54 17.01 18.73 14.10
N ASN A 55 17.81 18.84 15.16
CA ASN A 55 18.36 17.64 15.83
C ASN A 55 17.23 16.79 16.45
N GLN A 56 16.24 17.41 17.08
CA GLN A 56 15.06 16.71 17.62
C GLN A 56 14.25 16.01 16.52
N LEU A 57 14.14 16.60 15.32
CA LEU A 57 13.52 15.94 14.17
C LEU A 57 14.20 14.61 13.86
N ILE A 58 15.53 14.57 13.85
CA ILE A 58 16.31 13.35 13.55
C ILE A 58 16.13 12.29 14.65
N GLU A 59 16.19 12.69 15.92
CA GLU A 59 15.96 11.80 17.06
C GLU A 59 14.56 11.18 17.01
N LYS A 60 13.55 12.00 16.69
CA LYS A 60 12.17 11.53 16.49
C LYS A 60 12.01 10.65 15.27
N ILE A 61 12.72 10.92 14.17
CA ILE A 61 12.71 10.04 12.99
C ILE A 61 13.25 8.65 13.36
N HIS A 62 14.29 8.55 14.20
CA HIS A 62 14.81 7.25 14.63
C HIS A 62 13.85 6.50 15.56
N SER A 63 13.26 7.20 16.54
CA SER A 63 12.40 6.60 17.57
C SER A 63 10.97 6.32 17.10
N GLU A 64 10.42 7.17 16.23
CA GLU A 64 9.04 7.10 15.72
C GLU A 64 8.96 6.57 14.28
N ARG A 65 10.03 5.96 13.73
CA ARG A 65 10.04 5.42 12.36
C ARG A 65 8.89 4.42 12.15
N PRO A 66 8.33 4.35 10.93
CA PRO A 66 7.33 3.32 10.62
C PRO A 66 7.85 1.91 10.87
N PRO A 67 7.00 0.94 11.26
CA PRO A 67 7.43 -0.41 11.61
C PRO A 67 8.23 -1.14 10.52
N LEU A 68 7.96 -0.81 9.26
CA LEU A 68 8.58 -1.43 8.10
C LEU A 68 9.75 -0.63 7.53
N ALA A 69 10.02 0.55 8.09
CA ALA A 69 11.12 1.39 7.65
C ALA A 69 12.43 0.89 8.26
N HIS A 70 13.49 0.77 7.47
CA HIS A 70 14.84 0.55 7.96
C HIS A 70 15.74 1.68 7.46
N ILE A 71 16.34 2.41 8.41
CA ILE A 71 17.26 3.51 8.12
C ILE A 71 18.67 2.95 8.21
N GLU A 72 19.43 3.04 7.12
CA GLU A 72 20.83 2.63 7.07
C GLU A 72 21.75 3.80 7.37
N THR A 73 21.53 4.92 6.67
CA THR A 73 22.39 6.09 6.74
C THR A 73 21.56 7.36 6.66
N ILE A 74 21.95 8.38 7.44
CA ILE A 74 21.44 9.74 7.32
C ILE A 74 22.61 10.66 7.01
N THR A 75 22.51 11.46 5.94
CA THR A 75 23.48 12.52 5.64
C THR A 75 22.81 13.88 5.75
N ARG A 76 23.58 14.89 6.15
CA ARG A 76 23.11 16.26 6.39
C ARG A 76 24.03 17.23 5.68
N HIS A 77 23.44 18.20 4.99
CA HIS A 77 24.18 19.26 4.32
C HIS A 77 23.49 20.59 4.61
N PRO A 78 24.24 21.68 4.83
CA PRO A 78 23.66 23.02 4.83
C PRO A 78 22.92 23.28 3.52
N LEU A 79 21.79 23.97 3.61
CA LEU A 79 21.01 24.39 2.46
C LEU A 79 21.01 25.92 2.42
N GLU A 80 21.45 26.51 1.32
CA GLU A 80 21.42 27.96 1.14
C GLU A 80 20.07 28.41 0.59
N ASN A 81 19.64 29.63 0.94
CA ASN A 81 18.47 30.31 0.35
C ASN A 81 17.16 29.50 0.42
N ALA A 82 16.94 28.78 1.52
CA ALA A 82 15.71 28.04 1.76
C ALA A 82 14.64 28.93 2.38
N ASN A 83 13.57 29.19 1.63
CA ASN A 83 12.37 29.82 2.17
C ASN A 83 11.18 28.87 2.00
N PHE A 84 10.70 28.33 3.12
CA PHE A 84 9.51 27.50 3.15
C PHE A 84 8.48 28.16 4.06
N PRO A 85 7.24 28.41 3.58
CA PRO A 85 6.19 28.99 4.41
C PRO A 85 5.56 27.97 5.36
N ASP A 86 5.63 26.68 5.03
CA ASP A 86 5.12 25.56 5.83
C ASP A 86 5.98 24.31 5.59
N PHE A 87 5.66 23.20 6.26
CA PHE A 87 6.19 21.87 5.96
C PHE A 87 5.20 21.08 5.09
N ILE A 88 5.65 20.62 3.91
CA ILE A 88 4.80 19.89 2.95
C ILE A 88 5.36 18.53 2.55
N ILE A 89 4.51 17.64 2.03
CA ILE A 89 4.97 16.46 1.29
C ILE A 89 5.04 16.85 -0.18
N ALA A 90 6.26 17.03 -0.70
CA ALA A 90 6.50 17.47 -2.07
C ALA A 90 6.46 16.29 -3.06
N ALA A 91 6.32 16.64 -4.35
CA ALA A 91 6.34 15.66 -5.43
C ALA A 91 7.69 14.93 -5.49
N SER A 92 7.67 13.65 -5.86
CA SER A 92 8.88 12.84 -5.95
C SER A 92 9.71 13.19 -7.20
N ASN A 93 11.03 13.14 -7.06
CA ASN A 93 11.98 13.45 -8.13
C ASN A 93 12.54 12.18 -8.80
N ASN A 94 12.55 12.15 -10.13
CA ASN A 94 13.07 11.03 -10.90
C ASN A 94 14.59 11.17 -11.09
N ASN A 95 15.36 10.56 -10.19
CA ASN A 95 16.83 10.47 -10.29
C ASN A 95 17.26 9.00 -10.41
N THR A 96 18.55 8.76 -10.69
CA THR A 96 19.14 7.42 -10.74
C THR A 96 18.79 6.61 -9.50
N VAL A 97 18.31 5.39 -9.72
CA VAL A 97 17.73 4.55 -8.68
C VAL A 97 18.83 3.79 -7.94
N CYS A 98 18.92 3.98 -6.62
CA CYS A 98 19.82 3.26 -5.69
C CYS A 98 19.15 2.93 -4.34
N THR A 99 17.83 3.06 -4.22
CA THR A 99 17.11 2.81 -2.96
C THR A 99 16.51 1.40 -2.88
N GLN A 100 16.38 0.89 -1.66
CA GLN A 100 15.73 -0.39 -1.38
C GLN A 100 14.20 -0.26 -1.40
N ILE A 101 13.53 -1.33 -1.81
CA ILE A 101 12.07 -1.44 -1.86
C ILE A 101 11.61 -2.33 -0.70
N ALA A 102 10.65 -1.84 0.08
CA ALA A 102 10.09 -2.62 1.17
C ALA A 102 9.33 -3.87 0.68
N PRO A 103 9.43 -5.00 1.39
CA PRO A 103 8.66 -6.19 1.06
C PRO A 103 7.15 -5.96 1.27
N ASP A 104 6.34 -6.84 0.67
CA ASP A 104 4.91 -6.89 0.94
C ASP A 104 4.67 -7.19 2.43
N ALA A 105 3.64 -6.60 3.03
CA ALA A 105 3.29 -6.89 4.43
C ALA A 105 1.86 -7.41 4.57
N ALA A 106 1.69 -8.33 5.51
CA ALA A 106 0.39 -8.83 5.91
C ALA A 106 -0.55 -7.70 6.37
N THR A 107 -1.86 -7.88 6.21
CA THR A 107 -2.88 -6.92 6.64
C THR A 107 -2.77 -6.67 8.15
N CYS A 108 -2.65 -5.40 8.56
CA CYS A 108 -2.56 -5.04 9.96
C CYS A 108 -3.90 -5.21 10.70
N SER A 109 -3.87 -5.22 12.04
CA SER A 109 -5.06 -5.35 12.90
C SER A 109 -6.13 -4.29 12.63
N ASN A 110 -5.73 -3.05 12.36
CA ASN A 110 -6.66 -1.95 12.07
C ASN A 110 -7.41 -2.18 10.75
N CYS A 111 -6.69 -2.49 9.67
CA CYS A 111 -7.32 -2.82 8.39
C CYS A 111 -8.15 -4.12 8.48
N LYS A 112 -7.71 -5.10 9.28
CA LYS A 112 -8.48 -6.30 9.56
C LYS A 112 -9.81 -5.98 10.25
N SER A 113 -9.81 -5.08 11.23
CA SER A 113 -11.03 -4.71 11.96
C SER A 113 -12.05 -4.04 11.05
N GLU A 114 -11.60 -3.16 10.15
CA GLU A 114 -12.49 -2.49 9.19
C GLU A 114 -13.15 -3.43 8.18
N ILE A 115 -12.42 -4.42 7.65
CA ILE A 115 -13.03 -5.34 6.69
C ILE A 115 -14.13 -6.21 7.31
N PHE A 116 -14.18 -6.30 8.65
CA PHE A 116 -15.21 -7.01 9.39
C PHE A 116 -16.26 -6.10 10.03
N ASP A 117 -16.12 -4.78 9.94
CA ASP A 117 -17.06 -3.80 10.49
C ASP A 117 -18.10 -3.40 9.43
N PRO A 118 -19.40 -3.72 9.60
CA PRO A 118 -20.47 -3.38 8.66
C PRO A 118 -20.65 -1.88 8.42
N LEU A 119 -20.21 -1.04 9.36
CA LEU A 119 -20.28 0.42 9.23
C LEU A 119 -19.06 1.00 8.50
N SER A 120 -18.03 0.18 8.27
CA SER A 120 -16.84 0.62 7.55
C SER A 120 -17.08 0.69 6.05
N ARG A 121 -16.54 1.73 5.41
CA ARG A 121 -16.50 1.83 3.94
C ARG A 121 -15.69 0.71 3.28
N TRP A 122 -14.84 0.02 4.05
CA TRP A 122 -14.05 -1.11 3.61
C TRP A 122 -14.64 -2.45 4.04
N TYR A 123 -15.87 -2.49 4.56
CA TYR A 123 -16.53 -3.74 4.92
C TYR A 123 -16.45 -4.74 3.76
N ARG A 124 -15.84 -5.90 4.03
CA ARG A 124 -15.59 -6.98 3.07
C ARG A 124 -14.78 -6.61 1.82
N TYR A 125 -14.09 -5.46 1.81
CA TYR A 125 -13.23 -5.08 0.67
C TYR A 125 -11.90 -5.85 0.70
N PRO A 126 -11.61 -6.72 -0.30
CA PRO A 126 -10.49 -7.66 -0.22
C PRO A 126 -9.11 -7.03 -0.41
N PHE A 127 -9.03 -5.81 -0.95
CA PHE A 127 -7.78 -5.12 -1.24
C PHE A 127 -7.45 -4.00 -0.24
N THR A 128 -8.14 -4.00 0.91
CA THR A 128 -7.95 -3.00 1.97
C THR A 128 -6.50 -2.98 2.48
N ASN A 129 -5.88 -1.81 2.44
CA ASN A 129 -4.53 -1.58 2.97
C ASN A 129 -4.40 -0.16 3.57
N CYS A 130 -3.26 0.09 4.22
CA CYS A 130 -2.85 1.41 4.72
C CYS A 130 -1.33 1.56 4.53
N THR A 131 -0.73 2.65 5.01
CA THR A 131 0.73 2.85 4.92
C THR A 131 1.55 1.74 5.61
N HIS A 132 0.97 1.09 6.63
CA HIS A 132 1.64 0.06 7.44
C HIS A 132 1.48 -1.37 6.91
N CYS A 133 0.60 -1.65 5.95
CA CYS A 133 0.35 -3.01 5.45
C CYS A 133 0.06 -3.06 3.95
N GLY A 134 -0.05 -4.27 3.41
CA GLY A 134 -0.44 -4.48 2.03
C GLY A 134 0.74 -4.60 1.06
N PRO A 135 0.44 -4.62 -0.25
CA PRO A 135 1.43 -4.88 -1.29
C PRO A 135 2.37 -3.68 -1.50
N ARG A 136 3.63 -3.99 -1.77
CA ARG A 136 4.71 -3.04 -2.07
C ARG A 136 5.52 -3.54 -3.26
N LEU A 137 6.48 -4.42 -3.00
CA LEU A 137 7.34 -5.01 -4.03
C LEU A 137 6.52 -5.67 -5.15
N SER A 138 5.39 -6.29 -4.81
CA SER A 138 4.52 -6.96 -5.78
C SER A 138 3.76 -6.02 -6.73
N ILE A 139 3.68 -4.72 -6.43
CA ILE A 139 2.88 -3.76 -7.22
C ILE A 139 3.69 -2.61 -7.79
N ILE A 140 4.95 -2.46 -7.39
CA ILE A 140 5.79 -1.37 -7.88
C ILE A 140 6.25 -1.66 -9.32
N LYS A 141 6.08 -0.67 -10.22
CA LYS A 141 6.57 -0.72 -11.60
C LYS A 141 7.91 -0.01 -11.73
N LYS A 142 8.09 1.12 -11.02
CA LYS A 142 9.34 1.89 -10.99
C LYS A 142 9.45 2.75 -9.72
N LEU A 143 10.66 3.24 -9.45
CA LEU A 143 10.92 4.24 -8.40
C LEU A 143 10.96 5.65 -9.00
N PRO A 144 10.65 6.70 -8.22
CA PRO A 144 10.28 6.70 -6.79
C PRO A 144 8.91 6.07 -6.49
N TYR A 145 8.69 5.60 -5.25
CA TYR A 145 7.45 4.95 -4.84
C TYR A 145 6.30 5.96 -4.75
N ASP A 146 5.52 6.03 -5.82
CA ASP A 146 4.29 6.81 -5.96
C ASP A 146 3.24 6.00 -6.71
N ARG A 147 1.96 6.31 -6.49
CA ARG A 147 0.82 5.60 -7.09
C ARG A 147 0.95 5.44 -8.61
N LYS A 148 1.32 6.52 -9.32
CA LYS A 148 1.56 6.55 -10.78
C LYS A 148 2.63 5.56 -11.27
N ASN A 149 3.49 5.11 -10.36
CA ASN A 149 4.58 4.18 -10.61
C ASN A 149 4.28 2.77 -10.08
N THR A 150 3.02 2.46 -9.81
CA THR A 150 2.56 1.13 -9.36
C THR A 150 1.48 0.57 -10.30
N THR A 151 1.07 -0.68 -10.09
CA THR A 151 -0.13 -1.25 -10.72
C THR A 151 -1.43 -0.53 -10.31
N MET A 152 -1.41 0.29 -9.25
CA MET A 152 -2.55 1.10 -8.83
C MET A 152 -2.72 2.39 -9.65
N ALA A 153 -1.84 2.67 -10.61
CA ALA A 153 -1.91 3.84 -11.48
C ALA A 153 -3.20 3.89 -12.33
N ASP A 154 -3.72 2.72 -12.70
CA ASP A 154 -4.90 2.58 -13.56
C ASP A 154 -6.23 2.79 -12.80
N PHE A 155 -6.13 2.92 -11.47
CA PHE A 155 -7.24 3.18 -10.55
C PHE A 155 -7.21 4.60 -10.02
N ASN A 156 -8.01 5.49 -10.60
CA ASN A 156 -8.15 6.85 -10.10
C ASN A 156 -8.87 6.86 -8.74
N LEU A 157 -8.38 7.63 -7.78
CA LEU A 157 -9.02 7.74 -6.46
C LEU A 157 -10.39 8.41 -6.59
N CYS A 158 -11.42 7.86 -5.95
CA CYS A 158 -12.69 8.55 -5.76
C CYS A 158 -12.52 9.72 -4.76
N PRO A 159 -13.47 10.67 -4.68
CA PRO A 159 -13.37 11.84 -3.80
C PRO A 159 -13.07 11.47 -2.34
N GLU A 160 -13.68 10.41 -1.82
CA GLU A 160 -13.52 10.02 -0.42
C GLU A 160 -12.17 9.33 -0.16
N CYS A 161 -11.67 8.54 -1.11
CA CYS A 161 -10.30 8.00 -1.01
C CYS A 161 -9.24 9.09 -1.23
N GLN A 162 -9.54 10.12 -2.02
CA GLN A 162 -8.68 11.29 -2.17
C GLN A 162 -8.61 12.09 -0.86
N GLN A 163 -9.74 12.25 -0.16
CA GLN A 163 -9.77 12.87 1.17
C GLN A 163 -8.89 12.12 2.16
N ASP A 164 -9.03 10.80 2.28
CA ASP A 164 -8.17 9.98 3.14
C ASP A 164 -6.68 10.06 2.78
N TYR A 165 -6.38 10.14 1.49
CA TYR A 165 -5.02 10.22 0.99
C TYR A 165 -4.36 11.55 1.37
N SER A 166 -5.16 12.62 1.42
CA SER A 166 -4.71 13.99 1.69
C SER A 166 -4.82 14.44 3.15
N ASP A 167 -5.61 13.75 3.99
CA ASP A 167 -5.79 14.08 5.40
C ASP A 167 -4.61 13.59 6.27
N PRO A 168 -3.81 14.48 6.88
CA PRO A 168 -2.66 14.10 7.71
C PRO A 168 -3.01 13.32 8.98
N LEU A 169 -4.25 13.42 9.46
CA LEU A 169 -4.72 12.70 10.64
C LEU A 169 -5.20 11.28 10.28
N ASN A 170 -5.40 11.01 8.99
CA ASN A 170 -5.84 9.72 8.52
C ASN A 170 -4.64 8.77 8.38
N ARG A 171 -4.80 7.52 8.83
CA ARG A 171 -3.75 6.50 8.67
C ARG A 171 -3.46 6.11 7.22
N ARG A 172 -4.32 6.51 6.29
CA ARG A 172 -4.14 6.36 4.84
C ARG A 172 -3.53 7.60 4.18
N PHE A 173 -3.08 8.59 4.97
CA PHE A 173 -2.32 9.74 4.48
C PHE A 173 -1.13 9.27 3.63
N HIS A 174 -1.11 9.65 2.35
CA HIS A 174 -0.16 9.19 1.34
C HIS A 174 0.02 7.66 1.21
N ALA A 175 -0.99 6.85 1.55
CA ALA A 175 -1.02 5.44 1.23
C ALA A 175 -1.18 5.25 -0.29
N GLN A 176 -0.07 5.05 -0.99
CA GLN A 176 -0.05 4.94 -2.46
C GLN A 176 -1.01 3.87 -3.02
N PRO A 177 -1.17 2.68 -2.40
CA PRO A 177 -2.11 1.67 -2.88
C PRO A 177 -3.51 1.77 -2.26
N THR A 178 -3.87 2.91 -1.64
CA THR A 178 -5.22 3.09 -1.07
C THR A 178 -6.29 2.98 -2.15
N ALA A 179 -7.41 2.34 -1.82
CA ALA A 179 -8.56 2.16 -2.67
C ALA A 179 -9.79 1.73 -1.84
N CYS A 180 -10.96 1.68 -2.47
CA CYS A 180 -12.21 1.14 -1.91
C CYS A 180 -13.03 0.41 -3.00
N HIS A 181 -14.23 -0.04 -2.64
CA HIS A 181 -15.18 -0.70 -3.55
C HIS A 181 -15.53 0.13 -4.80
N VAL A 182 -15.49 1.46 -4.71
CA VAL A 182 -15.83 2.37 -5.81
C VAL A 182 -14.68 2.50 -6.81
N CYS A 183 -13.47 2.74 -6.30
CA CYS A 183 -12.35 3.20 -7.12
C CYS A 183 -11.25 2.16 -7.32
N GLY A 184 -11.36 1.02 -6.65
CA GLY A 184 -10.29 0.03 -6.56
C GLY A 184 -10.50 -1.23 -7.38
N PRO A 185 -9.53 -2.16 -7.32
CA PRO A 185 -9.65 -3.48 -7.91
C PRO A 185 -10.85 -4.26 -7.34
N LYS A 186 -11.38 -5.17 -8.16
CA LYS A 186 -12.51 -6.05 -7.85
C LYS A 186 -12.07 -7.51 -7.91
N ALA A 187 -12.66 -8.34 -7.07
CA ALA A 187 -12.51 -9.79 -7.15
C ALA A 187 -13.80 -10.36 -7.72
N TRP A 188 -13.69 -11.40 -8.56
CA TRP A 188 -14.85 -12.11 -9.08
C TRP A 188 -14.57 -13.61 -9.15
N LEU A 189 -15.63 -14.40 -9.14
CA LEU A 189 -15.56 -15.83 -9.36
C LEU A 189 -15.63 -16.13 -10.87
N GLU A 190 -14.75 -17.01 -11.35
CA GLU A 190 -14.76 -17.48 -12.73
C GLU A 190 -14.65 -19.01 -12.75
N ARG A 191 -15.27 -19.66 -13.74
CA ARG A 191 -15.05 -21.09 -13.96
C ARG A 191 -13.86 -21.28 -14.87
N ALA A 192 -13.05 -22.32 -14.60
CA ALA A 192 -11.92 -22.66 -15.44
C ALA A 192 -12.32 -23.09 -16.87
N ASP A 193 -13.58 -23.50 -17.08
CA ASP A 193 -14.13 -23.80 -18.40
C ASP A 193 -14.71 -22.57 -19.12
N GLY A 194 -14.55 -21.37 -18.55
CA GLY A 194 -15.03 -20.10 -19.10
C GLY A 194 -16.56 -19.96 -19.12
N LYS A 195 -17.30 -20.92 -18.55
CA LYS A 195 -18.76 -20.83 -18.48
C LYS A 195 -19.19 -19.81 -17.42
N PRO A 196 -20.37 -19.20 -17.58
CA PRO A 196 -20.89 -18.29 -16.58
C PRO A 196 -21.06 -18.98 -15.22
N VAL A 197 -20.76 -18.24 -14.17
CA VAL A 197 -21.00 -18.60 -12.78
C VAL A 197 -21.62 -17.40 -12.08
N SER A 198 -22.63 -17.69 -11.28
CA SER A 198 -23.34 -16.69 -10.48
C SER A 198 -23.00 -16.95 -9.02
N ALA A 199 -22.46 -15.94 -8.33
CA ALA A 199 -22.06 -16.04 -6.93
C ALA A 199 -23.27 -16.35 -6.02
N ASP A 200 -24.46 -15.88 -6.39
CA ASP A 200 -25.76 -16.13 -5.76
C ASP A 200 -26.14 -17.61 -5.67
N MET A 201 -25.57 -18.47 -6.53
CA MET A 201 -25.73 -19.92 -6.41
C MET A 201 -25.02 -20.50 -5.17
N PHE A 202 -24.08 -19.75 -4.58
CA PHE A 202 -23.20 -20.24 -3.51
C PHE A 202 -23.14 -19.33 -2.28
N SER A 203 -23.51 -18.05 -2.39
CA SER A 203 -23.62 -17.11 -1.27
C SER A 203 -24.60 -15.98 -1.57
N MET A 204 -25.26 -15.46 -0.53
CA MET A 204 -26.09 -14.25 -0.60
C MET A 204 -25.30 -12.96 -0.35
N LEU A 205 -23.97 -13.04 -0.23
CA LEU A 205 -23.12 -11.91 0.15
C LEU A 205 -22.28 -11.39 -1.03
N ASP A 206 -21.21 -12.10 -1.40
CA ASP A 206 -20.30 -11.70 -2.47
C ASP A 206 -19.50 -12.88 -3.05
N ASP A 207 -18.77 -12.66 -4.14
CA ASP A 207 -17.90 -13.65 -4.79
C ASP A 207 -16.85 -14.24 -3.84
N VAL A 208 -16.36 -13.44 -2.90
CA VAL A 208 -15.35 -13.86 -1.93
C VAL A 208 -15.93 -14.88 -0.95
N ASP A 209 -17.17 -14.66 -0.52
CA ASP A 209 -17.95 -15.57 0.31
C ASP A 209 -18.33 -16.86 -0.43
N ALA A 210 -18.77 -16.72 -1.68
CA ALA A 210 -19.09 -17.84 -2.55
C ALA A 210 -17.89 -18.79 -2.67
N VAL A 211 -16.68 -18.24 -2.83
CA VAL A 211 -15.44 -19.03 -2.86
C VAL A 211 -15.18 -19.73 -1.53
N CYS A 212 -15.41 -19.08 -0.38
CA CYS A 212 -15.26 -19.73 0.92
C CYS A 212 -16.18 -20.96 1.03
N THR A 213 -17.44 -20.82 0.62
CA THR A 213 -18.41 -21.92 0.60
C THR A 213 -17.98 -23.04 -0.34
N LEU A 214 -17.45 -22.70 -1.52
CA LEU A 214 -16.96 -23.68 -2.48
C LEU A 214 -15.73 -24.44 -1.97
N ILE A 215 -14.79 -23.76 -1.31
CA ILE A 215 -13.61 -24.39 -0.69
C ILE A 215 -14.05 -25.34 0.43
N GLN A 216 -14.98 -24.92 1.30
CA GLN A 216 -15.52 -25.76 2.37
C GLN A 216 -16.24 -27.01 1.85
N ARG A 217 -16.89 -26.90 0.68
CA ARG A 217 -17.53 -28.02 -0.02
C ARG A 217 -16.55 -28.86 -0.86
N GLY A 218 -15.28 -28.48 -0.93
CA GLY A 218 -14.27 -29.18 -1.73
C GLY A 218 -14.39 -28.97 -3.24
N LEU A 219 -15.15 -27.96 -3.68
CA LEU A 219 -15.49 -27.68 -5.07
C LEU A 219 -14.61 -26.59 -5.72
N ALA A 220 -13.71 -25.97 -4.96
CA ALA A 220 -12.76 -24.98 -5.47
C ALA A 220 -11.34 -25.35 -5.03
N SER A 221 -10.42 -25.42 -5.99
CA SER A 221 -9.04 -25.90 -5.76
C SER A 221 -7.97 -24.83 -5.96
N ARG A 222 -8.30 -23.66 -6.54
CA ARG A 222 -7.30 -22.63 -6.90
C ARG A 222 -7.84 -21.20 -6.80
N ILE A 223 -7.00 -20.32 -6.24
CA ILE A 223 -7.10 -18.86 -6.37
C ILE A 223 -6.04 -18.45 -7.40
N SER A 224 -6.44 -17.89 -8.54
CA SER A 224 -5.49 -17.44 -9.58
C SER A 224 -5.47 -15.93 -9.70
N LYS A 225 -4.30 -15.41 -10.04
CA LYS A 225 -4.14 -14.03 -10.53
C LYS A 225 -4.16 -14.07 -12.05
N ASN A 226 -5.18 -13.51 -12.68
CA ASN A 226 -5.14 -13.24 -14.12
C ASN A 226 -4.56 -11.83 -14.32
N PHE A 227 -3.28 -11.78 -14.69
CA PHE A 227 -2.73 -10.63 -15.41
C PHE A 227 -2.94 -10.90 -16.90
N PRO A 228 -3.60 -10.02 -17.67
CA PRO A 228 -3.70 -10.21 -19.11
C PRO A 228 -2.29 -10.13 -19.72
N ASN A 229 -1.88 -11.19 -20.40
CA ASN A 229 -0.73 -11.26 -21.32
C ASN A 229 0.57 -10.55 -20.87
N ASP A 230 1.31 -11.19 -19.98
CA ASP A 230 2.78 -11.14 -20.06
C ASP A 230 3.35 -12.52 -19.70
N ALA A 231 3.45 -13.38 -20.72
CA ALA A 231 3.97 -14.74 -20.64
C ALA A 231 5.49 -14.81 -20.36
N LYS A 232 6.06 -13.86 -19.62
CA LYS A 232 7.52 -13.76 -19.43
C LYS A 232 8.02 -13.53 -18.01
N ASN A 233 7.17 -13.48 -16.97
CA ASN A 233 7.70 -13.34 -15.61
C ASN A 233 6.84 -14.01 -14.50
N PRO A 234 7.24 -15.22 -14.02
CA PRO A 234 6.45 -16.01 -13.07
C PRO A 234 6.57 -15.57 -11.58
N ARG A 235 7.02 -14.34 -11.28
CA ARG A 235 7.42 -13.94 -9.91
C ARG A 235 6.41 -13.10 -9.12
N LEU A 236 5.12 -13.16 -9.43
CA LEU A 236 4.10 -12.35 -8.72
C LEU A 236 3.04 -13.19 -8.00
N ALA A 237 3.47 -14.19 -7.23
CA ALA A 237 2.69 -14.75 -6.12
C ALA A 237 3.09 -13.96 -4.86
N ASN A 238 2.32 -12.99 -4.39
CA ASN A 238 1.48 -13.17 -3.21
C ASN A 238 0.67 -11.88 -3.03
N LEU A 239 -0.66 -11.97 -3.09
CA LEU A 239 -1.52 -10.94 -2.49
C LEU A 239 -2.24 -11.63 -1.33
N THR A 240 -2.27 -10.90 -0.23
CA THR A 240 -2.52 -11.27 1.17
C THR A 240 -3.84 -12.00 1.43
N PHE A 241 -4.73 -12.09 0.45
CA PHE A 241 -6.05 -12.72 0.61
C PHE A 241 -5.94 -14.25 0.81
N ALA A 242 -5.03 -14.90 0.09
CA ALA A 242 -4.83 -16.35 0.20
C ALA A 242 -4.26 -16.79 1.57
N GLN A 243 -3.50 -15.94 2.25
CA GLN A 243 -2.85 -16.29 3.52
C GLN A 243 -3.81 -16.27 4.72
N ASN A 244 -4.91 -15.52 4.67
CA ASN A 244 -5.88 -15.44 5.76
C ASN A 244 -6.97 -16.52 5.69
N VAL A 245 -7.33 -16.99 4.48
CA VAL A 245 -8.37 -18.04 4.32
C VAL A 245 -7.79 -19.43 4.61
N SER A 246 -6.52 -19.68 4.26
CA SER A 246 -5.88 -21.00 4.38
C SER A 246 -5.52 -21.42 5.82
N LYS A 247 -5.44 -20.50 6.79
CA LYS A 247 -5.01 -20.85 8.16
C LYS A 247 -6.13 -21.34 9.08
N THR A 248 -7.38 -21.21 8.66
CA THR A 248 -8.57 -21.55 9.48
C THR A 248 -9.31 -22.79 9.01
N ILE A 249 -8.97 -23.37 7.86
CA ILE A 249 -9.73 -24.47 7.27
C ILE A 249 -8.77 -25.59 6.84
N PRO A 250 -8.79 -26.78 7.48
CA PRO A 250 -8.03 -27.93 7.01
C PRO A 250 -8.60 -28.35 5.64
N ILE A 251 -7.76 -28.33 4.60
CA ILE A 251 -8.13 -28.77 3.25
C ILE A 251 -7.99 -30.29 3.21
N PRO A 252 -9.07 -31.08 3.05
CA PRO A 252 -8.96 -32.53 2.90
C PRO A 252 -8.27 -32.87 1.58
N SER A 253 -7.35 -33.83 1.60
CA SER A 253 -6.50 -34.22 0.46
C SER A 253 -7.20 -35.00 -0.66
N THR A 254 -8.53 -35.03 -0.69
CA THR A 254 -9.28 -35.86 -1.65
C THR A 254 -10.59 -35.20 -2.06
N VAL A 255 -10.58 -34.45 -3.17
CA VAL A 255 -11.82 -34.22 -3.95
C VAL A 255 -11.52 -34.28 -5.44
N ALA A 256 -12.00 -35.34 -6.07
CA ALA A 256 -12.03 -35.52 -7.51
C ALA A 256 -13.32 -34.93 -8.10
N SER A 257 -13.16 -34.21 -9.22
CA SER A 257 -14.10 -34.01 -10.34
C SER A 257 -15.52 -33.51 -10.04
N THR A 258 -15.80 -32.21 -10.27
CA THR A 258 -16.73 -31.77 -11.37
C THR A 258 -16.82 -30.26 -11.60
N LEU A 259 -16.37 -29.39 -10.69
CA LEU A 259 -16.28 -27.95 -10.95
C LEU A 259 -14.87 -27.45 -10.69
N ASN A 260 -14.11 -27.18 -11.75
CA ASN A 260 -12.87 -26.41 -11.62
C ASN A 260 -13.25 -24.92 -11.54
N LEU A 261 -13.60 -24.45 -10.35
CA LEU A 261 -13.86 -23.03 -10.09
C LEU A 261 -12.56 -22.33 -9.67
N LEU A 262 -12.36 -21.12 -10.19
CA LEU A 262 -11.19 -20.29 -9.99
C LEU A 262 -11.62 -18.92 -9.47
N LEU A 263 -11.20 -18.56 -8.26
CA LEU A 263 -11.32 -17.16 -7.85
C LEU A 263 -10.27 -16.36 -8.63
N VAL A 264 -10.74 -15.42 -9.44
CA VAL A 264 -9.87 -14.50 -10.17
C VAL A 264 -9.88 -13.16 -9.45
N MET A 265 -8.72 -12.82 -8.92
CA MET A 265 -8.47 -11.48 -8.40
C MET A 265 -7.69 -10.72 -9.48
N SER A 266 -8.29 -9.71 -10.09
CA SER A 266 -7.59 -8.91 -11.09
C SER A 266 -7.82 -7.43 -10.90
N ALA A 267 -6.74 -6.72 -11.18
CA ALA A 267 -6.63 -5.28 -11.16
C ALA A 267 -7.05 -4.63 -12.50
N ASP A 268 -7.47 -5.39 -13.50
CA ASP A 268 -7.55 -4.86 -14.87
C ASP A 268 -8.95 -4.77 -15.48
N ARG A 269 -10.00 -5.16 -14.75
CA ARG A 269 -11.38 -4.95 -15.24
C ARG A 269 -12.05 -3.76 -14.56
N LYS A 270 -12.02 -2.61 -15.24
CA LYS A 270 -13.18 -1.71 -15.23
C LYS A 270 -14.33 -2.54 -15.81
N LEU A 271 -15.19 -3.07 -14.96
CA LEU A 271 -16.50 -3.57 -15.41
C LEU A 271 -17.22 -2.35 -15.97
N GLY A 272 -17.19 -2.22 -17.30
CA GLY A 272 -18.10 -1.37 -18.06
C GLY A 272 -19.47 -2.01 -18.12
#